data_AF-A0A552LTU1-F1
#
_entry.id   AF-A0A552LTU1-F1
#
_cell.length_a   1.000
_cell.length_b   1.000
_cell.length_c   1.000
_cell.angle_alpha   90.00
_cell.angle_beta   90.00
_cell.angle_gamma   90.00
#
_symmetry.space_group_name_H-M   'P 1'
#
loop_
_entity.id
_entity.type
_entity.pdbx_description
1 polymer ?
#
loop_
_entity_poly.entity_id
_entity_poly.type
_entity_poly.pdbx_seq_one_letter_code
_entity_poly.pdbx_strand_id
1 'polypeptide(L)'
;MVTSPNPTQIVYPDSDGNPMADNTRQFRWITTIKANLDWLFANNADVFVAGDLLWYPVEGDNKTRQAPDVMVAFGRPKGERGSYQQWKEENIPPQVVFEILSPGNTQT
;
A
#
# COMPACT_ATOMS: atom_id res chain seq x y z
N MET A 1 -17.94 -19.77 34.03
CA MET A 1 -17.99 -18.93 32.80
C MET A 1 -16.84 -17.95 32.92
N VAL A 2 -15.76 -18.15 32.16
CA VAL A 2 -14.62 -17.22 32.15
C VAL A 2 -14.90 -16.21 31.05
N THR A 3 -15.13 -14.96 31.43
CA THR A 3 -15.26 -13.85 30.48
C THR A 3 -13.87 -13.54 29.95
N SER A 4 -13.59 -13.96 28.70
CA SER A 4 -12.40 -13.55 27.97
C SER A 4 -12.37 -12.01 27.87
N PRO A 5 -11.21 -11.36 28.09
CA PRO A 5 -11.11 -9.92 27.89
C PRO A 5 -11.42 -9.60 26.43
N ASN A 6 -12.32 -8.64 26.20
CA ASN A 6 -12.54 -8.09 24.86
C ASN A 6 -11.19 -7.64 24.31
N PRO A 7 -10.70 -8.19 23.19
CA PRO A 7 -9.47 -7.70 22.59
C PRO A 7 -9.71 -6.24 22.21
N THR A 8 -8.93 -5.34 22.79
CA THR A 8 -8.89 -3.93 22.38
C THR A 8 -8.75 -3.91 20.86
N GLN A 9 -9.72 -3.35 20.15
CA GLN A 9 -9.74 -3.36 18.69
C GLN A 9 -8.43 -2.72 18.17
N ILE A 10 -7.62 -3.53 17.49
CA ILE A 10 -6.33 -3.07 16.97
C ILE A 10 -6.59 -2.01 15.90
N VAL A 11 -5.95 -0.85 16.07
CA VAL A 11 -6.00 0.25 15.11
C VAL A 11 -4.92 0.03 14.05
N TYR A 12 -5.28 0.15 12.78
CA TYR A 12 -4.37 0.14 11.64
C TYR A 12 -4.31 1.56 11.07
N PRO A 13 -3.25 2.33 11.34
CA PRO A 13 -3.13 3.70 10.83
C PRO A 13 -2.99 3.72 9.30
N ASP A 14 -3.55 4.76 8.69
CA ASP A 14 -3.45 4.98 7.24
C ASP A 14 -2.17 5.73 6.83
N SER A 15 -1.38 6.20 7.82
CA SER A 15 -0.07 6.83 7.62
C SER A 15 0.97 6.28 8.59
N ASP A 16 2.23 6.31 8.18
CA ASP A 16 3.39 6.02 9.01
C ASP A 16 4.10 7.29 9.52
N GLY A 17 3.63 8.47 9.10
CA GLY A 17 4.22 9.77 9.44
C GLY A 17 5.43 10.16 8.59
N ASN A 18 5.83 9.33 7.62
CA ASN A 18 6.92 9.64 6.70
C ASN A 18 6.42 10.42 5.48
N PRO A 19 7.30 11.17 4.79
CA PRO A 19 6.95 11.81 3.52
C PRO A 19 6.88 10.78 2.39
N MET A 20 5.95 10.98 1.45
CA MET A 20 5.82 10.17 0.22
C MET A 20 7.08 10.15 -0.66
N ALA A 21 7.87 11.22 -0.66
CA ALA A 21 9.05 11.35 -1.52
C ALA A 21 10.05 12.34 -0.94
N ASP A 22 11.34 12.11 -1.20
CA ASP A 22 12.45 12.94 -0.72
C ASP A 22 12.68 14.18 -1.59
N ASN A 23 12.38 14.10 -2.89
CA ASN A 23 12.62 15.19 -3.83
C ASN A 23 11.67 15.18 -5.03
N THR A 24 11.64 16.30 -5.76
CA THR A 24 10.74 16.51 -6.90
C THR A 24 10.98 15.54 -8.06
N ARG A 25 12.20 15.01 -8.23
CA ARG A 25 12.51 14.04 -9.27
C ARG A 25 11.98 12.65 -8.92
N GLN A 26 12.11 12.22 -7.66
CA GLN A 26 11.51 10.97 -7.18
C GLN A 26 9.99 11.04 -7.28
N PHE A 27 9.37 12.10 -6.74
CA PHE A 27 7.92 12.31 -6.81
C PHE A 27 7.39 12.30 -8.25
N ARG A 28 8.11 12.93 -9.20
CA ARG A 28 7.76 12.88 -10.62
C ARG A 28 7.70 11.46 -11.15
N TRP A 29 8.66 10.61 -10.81
CA TRP A 29 8.68 9.22 -11.27
C TRP A 29 7.59 8.37 -10.61
N ILE A 30 7.35 8.52 -9.31
CA ILE A 30 6.26 7.85 -8.59
C ILE A 30 4.92 8.16 -9.27
N THR A 31 4.61 9.44 -9.44
CA THR A 31 3.36 9.90 -10.08
C THR A 31 3.25 9.46 -11.54
N THR A 32 4.35 9.50 -12.30
CA THR A 32 4.37 9.05 -13.70
C THR A 32 4.04 7.57 -13.80
N ILE A 33 4.68 6.71 -13.01
CA ILE A 33 4.46 5.27 -13.04
C ILE A 33 3.02 4.96 -12.61
N LYS A 34 2.58 5.50 -11.48
CA LYS A 34 1.21 5.31 -10.97
C LYS A 34 0.15 5.71 -12.00
N ALA A 35 0.27 6.90 -12.58
CA ALA A 35 -0.71 7.40 -13.55
C ALA A 35 -0.71 6.57 -14.86
N ASN A 36 0.45 6.11 -15.33
CA ASN A 36 0.51 5.25 -16.52
C ASN A 36 -0.06 3.86 -16.24
N LEU A 37 0.10 3.30 -15.04
CA LEU A 37 -0.53 2.03 -14.65
C LEU A 37 -2.05 2.17 -14.51
N ASP A 38 -2.54 3.26 -13.93
CA ASP A 38 -3.98 3.57 -13.91
C ASP A 38 -4.55 3.63 -15.33
N TRP A 39 -3.83 4.29 -16.25
CA TRP A 39 -4.24 4.41 -17.64
C TRP A 39 -4.20 3.07 -18.37
N LEU A 40 -3.12 2.30 -18.19
CA LEU A 40 -2.95 0.96 -18.76
C LEU A 40 -4.10 0.02 -18.35
N PHE A 41 -4.54 0.11 -17.09
CA PHE A 41 -5.61 -0.72 -16.54
C PHE A 41 -6.95 0.02 -16.40
N ALA A 42 -7.16 1.11 -17.15
CA ALA A 42 -8.38 1.92 -17.02
C ALA A 42 -9.65 1.11 -17.28
N ASN A 43 -9.60 0.21 -18.26
CA ASN A 43 -10.73 -0.64 -18.66
C ASN A 43 -10.81 -1.98 -17.91
N ASN A 44 -9.92 -2.22 -16.93
CA ASN A 44 -9.95 -3.41 -16.10
C ASN A 44 -10.33 -3.01 -14.66
N ALA A 45 -11.57 -3.30 -14.27
CA ALA A 45 -12.10 -2.99 -12.95
C ALA A 45 -11.40 -3.78 -11.84
N ASP A 46 -10.84 -4.96 -12.16
CA ASP A 46 -10.22 -5.90 -11.23
C ASP A 46 -8.70 -5.73 -11.13
N VAL A 47 -8.19 -4.54 -11.43
CA VAL A 47 -6.80 -4.17 -11.15
C VAL A 47 -6.78 -2.88 -10.35
N PHE A 48 -6.29 -3.00 -9.13
CA PHE A 48 -6.03 -1.89 -8.24
C PHE A 48 -4.58 -1.42 -8.37
N VAL A 49 -4.40 -0.10 -8.44
CA VAL A 49 -3.10 0.56 -8.39
C VAL A 49 -3.16 1.63 -7.30
N ALA A 50 -2.14 1.66 -6.44
CA ALA A 50 -1.94 2.71 -5.45
C ALA A 50 -0.49 3.18 -5.45
N GLY A 51 -0.28 4.39 -4.95
CA GLY A 51 1.06 4.86 -4.57
C GLY A 51 1.05 5.29 -3.11
N ASP A 52 2.15 5.02 -2.41
CA ASP A 52 2.38 5.39 -1.01
C ASP A 52 1.22 5.01 -0.07
N LEU A 53 0.73 3.78 -0.24
CA LEU A 53 -0.37 3.24 0.55
C LEU A 53 0.17 2.17 1.49
N LEU A 54 -0.15 2.26 2.78
CA LEU A 54 0.28 1.25 3.74
C LEU A 54 -0.38 -0.11 3.46
N TRP A 55 0.45 -1.13 3.24
CA TRP A 55 0.07 -2.53 3.12
C TRP A 55 0.37 -3.30 4.40
N TYR A 56 -0.67 -3.93 4.95
CA TYR A 56 -0.64 -4.83 6.09
C TYR A 56 -0.86 -6.28 5.63
N PRO A 57 0.17 -7.14 5.65
CA PRO A 57 0.04 -8.53 5.22
C PRO A 57 -0.59 -9.47 6.28
N VAL A 58 -0.61 -9.09 7.56
CA VAL A 58 -1.03 -9.96 8.67
C VAL A 58 -2.11 -9.29 9.52
N GLU A 59 -3.27 -9.94 9.67
CA GLU A 59 -4.32 -9.48 10.59
C GLU A 59 -3.88 -9.69 12.04
N GLY A 60 -4.10 -8.68 12.88
CA GLY A 60 -3.69 -8.65 14.28
C GLY A 60 -2.32 -8.02 14.52
N ASP A 61 -1.57 -7.70 13.47
CA ASP A 61 -0.26 -7.07 13.55
C ASP A 61 -0.25 -5.74 12.78
N ASN A 62 -0.33 -4.63 13.52
CA ASN A 62 -0.27 -3.28 12.93
C ASN A 62 1.17 -2.75 12.80
N LYS A 63 2.19 -3.56 13.10
CA LYS A 63 3.61 -3.20 13.04
C LYS A 63 4.26 -3.76 11.78
N THR A 64 3.91 -4.97 11.37
CA THR A 64 4.35 -5.53 10.09
C THR A 64 3.57 -4.85 8.96
N ARG A 65 4.19 -3.85 8.32
CA ARG A 65 3.61 -3.08 7.21
C ARG A 65 4.68 -2.45 6.33
N GLN A 66 4.33 -2.14 5.08
CA GLN A 66 5.17 -1.39 4.14
C GLN A 66 4.30 -0.43 3.35
N ALA A 67 4.79 0.75 3.00
CA ALA A 67 4.20 1.61 1.97
C ALA A 67 5.12 1.61 0.75
N PRO A 68 4.84 0.80 -0.28
CA PRO A 68 5.56 0.88 -1.54
C PRO A 68 5.24 2.19 -2.27
N ASP A 69 6.22 2.76 -2.98
CA ASP A 69 6.03 3.96 -3.79
C ASP A 69 4.88 3.78 -4.79
N VAL A 70 4.80 2.59 -5.42
CA VAL A 70 3.66 2.15 -6.22
C VAL A 70 3.42 0.65 -6.01
N MET A 71 2.16 0.25 -5.87
CA MET A 71 1.74 -1.15 -5.81
C MET A 71 0.65 -1.45 -6.84
N VAL A 72 0.60 -2.69 -7.32
CA VAL A 72 -0.46 -3.22 -8.19
C VAL A 72 -1.00 -4.52 -7.58
N ALA A 73 -2.32 -4.58 -7.41
CA ALA A 73 -3.03 -5.77 -6.97
C ALA A 73 -4.04 -6.23 -8.05
N PHE A 74 -3.72 -7.33 -8.71
CA PHE A 74 -4.60 -8.01 -9.66
C PHE A 74 -5.68 -8.81 -8.93
N GLY A 75 -6.88 -8.86 -9.51
CA GLY A 75 -8.05 -9.48 -8.90
C GLY A 75 -8.69 -8.62 -7.80
N ARG A 76 -8.29 -7.35 -7.67
CA ARG A 76 -8.83 -6.42 -6.67
C ARG A 76 -9.52 -5.24 -7.33
N PRO A 77 -10.72 -4.85 -6.86
CA PRO A 77 -11.45 -3.75 -7.47
C PRO A 77 -10.73 -2.42 -7.24
N LYS A 78 -10.94 -1.48 -8.17
CA LYS A 78 -10.61 -0.07 -7.95
C LYS A 78 -11.42 0.48 -6.77
N GLY A 79 -10.89 1.52 -6.13
CA GLY A 79 -11.55 2.19 -5.00
C GLY A 79 -10.55 2.84 -4.05
N GLU A 80 -11.01 3.86 -3.34
CA GLU A 80 -10.23 4.53 -2.30
C GLU A 80 -10.15 3.66 -1.04
N ARG A 81 -8.99 3.71 -0.38
CA ARG A 81 -8.78 3.08 0.91
C ARG A 81 -7.72 3.85 1.69
N GLY A 82 -7.84 3.86 3.00
CA GLY A 82 -6.80 4.40 3.87
C GLY A 82 -5.55 3.50 3.95
N SER A 83 -5.75 2.19 3.86
CA SER A 83 -4.67 1.19 3.88
C SER A 83 -5.09 -0.09 3.13
N TYR A 84 -4.12 -0.82 2.60
CA TYR A 84 -4.30 -2.15 2.02
C TYR A 84 -4.18 -3.21 3.13
N GLN A 85 -5.30 -3.63 3.70
CA GLN A 85 -5.35 -4.68 4.73
C GLN A 85 -5.63 -6.02 4.07
N GLN A 86 -4.61 -6.88 3.92
CA GLN A 86 -4.67 -8.05 3.03
C GLN A 86 -5.84 -9.01 3.33
N TRP A 87 -6.23 -9.17 4.60
CA TRP A 87 -7.36 -10.01 5.00
C TRP A 87 -8.73 -9.45 4.55
N LYS A 88 -8.83 -8.13 4.31
CA LYS A 88 -10.00 -7.49 3.69
C LYS A 88 -9.96 -7.56 2.16
N GLU A 89 -8.84 -8.02 1.61
CA GLU A 89 -8.56 -8.07 0.17
C GLU A 89 -8.49 -9.51 -0.34
N GLU A 90 -9.34 -10.39 0.21
CA GLU A 90 -9.38 -11.84 -0.11
C GLU A 90 -8.04 -12.55 0.11
N ASN A 91 -7.21 -12.01 1.00
CA ASN A 91 -5.84 -12.44 1.25
C ASN A 91 -4.90 -12.34 0.04
N ILE A 92 -5.25 -11.52 -0.97
CA ILE A 92 -4.42 -11.26 -2.14
C ILE A 92 -3.41 -10.16 -1.78
N PRO A 93 -2.09 -10.42 -1.83
CA PRO A 93 -1.08 -9.38 -1.70
C PRO A 93 -0.93 -8.59 -3.01
N PRO A 94 -0.41 -7.35 -2.98
CA PRO A 94 0.08 -6.70 -4.19
C PRO A 94 1.14 -7.57 -4.87
N GLN A 95 0.94 -7.91 -6.15
CA GLN A 95 1.84 -8.80 -6.90
C GLN A 95 2.98 -8.04 -7.59
N VAL A 96 2.84 -6.73 -7.76
CA VAL A 96 3.89 -5.85 -8.30
C VAL A 96 4.05 -4.67 -7.38
N VAL A 97 5.30 -4.37 -7.03
CA VAL A 97 5.68 -3.17 -6.27
C VAL A 97 6.83 -2.47 -6.99
N PHE A 98 6.83 -1.14 -6.93
CA PHE A 98 7.92 -0.30 -7.41
C PHE A 98 8.46 0.50 -6.22
N GLU A 99 9.78 0.61 -6.17
CA GLU A 99 10.53 1.48 -5.26
C GLU A 99 11.41 2.39 -6.13
N ILE A 100 11.24 3.70 -5.99
CA ILE A 100 11.89 4.71 -6.82
C ILE A 100 13.01 5.34 -6.01
N LEU A 101 14.24 5.01 -6.37
CA LEU A 101 15.42 5.46 -5.65
C LEU A 101 15.55 6.99 -5.64
N SER A 102 15.75 7.52 -4.45
CA SER A 102 16.16 8.89 -4.17
C SER A 102 17.68 8.95 -3.88
N PRO A 103 18.32 10.13 -3.88
CA PRO A 103 19.70 10.26 -3.41
C PRO A 103 19.94 9.81 -1.96
N GLY A 104 18.89 9.79 -1.13
CA GLY A 104 18.92 9.29 0.25
C GLY A 104 18.90 7.76 0.33
N ASN A 105 18.50 7.05 -0.73
CA ASN A 105 18.62 5.60 -0.80
C ASN A 105 20.08 5.19 -1.08
N THR A 106 20.89 5.12 -0.04
CA THR A 106 22.22 4.51 -0.10
C THR A 106 22.12 3.01 0.17
N GLN A 107 22.63 2.19 -0.75
CA GLN A 107 22.99 0.80 -0.41
C GLN A 107 24.14 0.88 0.60
N THR A 108 23.87 0.56 1.85
CA THR A 108 24.91 0.28 2.84
C THR A 108 25.51 -1.09 2.60
#